data_AF-A0A954ZAS9-F1
#
_entry.id   AF-A0A954ZAS9-F1
#
_cell.length_a   1.000
_cell.length_b   1.000
_cell.length_c   1.000
_cell.angle_alpha   90.00
_cell.angle_beta   90.00
_cell.angle_gamma   90.00
#
_symmetry.space_group_name_H-M   'P 1'
#
loop_
_entity.id
_entity.type
_entity.pdbx_description
1 polymer ?
#
loop_
_entity_poly.entity_id
_entity_poly.type
_entity_poly.pdbx_seq_one_letter_code
_entity_poly.pdbx_strand_id
1 'polypeptide(L)' 'MLTESEVSRSWIKLFKNGNLSDDTFERAENLLEELRTTSPLRHRLQGELEEVRSRYQQQLQA' A
#
# COMPACT_ATOMS: atom_id res chain seq x y z
N MET A 1 1.56 1.52 -16.26
CA MET A 1 2.78 0.88 -15.72
C MET A 1 3.73 1.94 -15.23
N LEU A 2 3.69 2.21 -13.93
CA LEU A 2 4.62 3.12 -13.26
C LEU A 2 5.97 2.44 -13.00
N THR A 3 7.02 3.23 -12.83
CA THR A 3 8.30 2.73 -12.33
C THR A 3 8.26 2.46 -10.83
N GLU A 4 9.15 1.59 -10.34
CA GLU A 4 9.29 1.31 -8.90
C GLU A 4 9.52 2.58 -8.07
N SER A 5 10.30 3.53 -8.60
CA SER A 5 10.56 4.82 -7.98
C SER A 5 9.32 5.71 -7.88
N GLU A 6 8.44 5.69 -8.88
CA GLU A 6 7.19 6.44 -8.85
C GLU A 6 6.19 5.84 -7.86
N VAL A 7 6.08 4.51 -7.84
CA VAL A 7 5.24 3.79 -6.88
C VAL A 7 5.70 4.03 -5.45
N SER A 8 7.00 3.95 -5.18
CA SER A 8 7.55 4.25 -3.85
C SER A 8 7.21 5.67 -3.37
N ARG A 9 7.32 6.68 -4.24
CA ARG A 9 6.94 8.06 -3.90
C ARG A 9 5.45 8.20 -3.61
N SER A 10 4.60 7.60 -4.45
CA SER A 10 3.14 7.61 -4.27
C SER A 10 2.73 6.87 -3.01
N TRP A 11 3.36 5.74 -2.69
CA TRP A 11 3.16 4.97 -1.47
C TRP A 11 3.44 5.80 -0.22
N ILE A 12 4.62 6.41 -0.15
CA ILE A 12 4.99 7.29 0.97
C ILE A 12 3.97 8.41 1.11
N LYS A 13 3.57 9.05 0.00
CA LYS A 13 2.58 10.14 0.03
C LYS A 13 1.21 9.68 0.53
N LEU A 14 0.78 8.47 0.16
CA LEU A 14 -0.49 7.88 0.54
C LEU A 14 -0.56 7.64 2.05
N PHE A 15 0.50 7.10 2.65
CA PHE A 15 0.56 6.77 4.07
C PHE A 15 1.10 7.89 4.97
N LYS A 16 1.76 8.92 4.42
CA LYS A 16 2.38 10.03 5.18
C LYS A 16 1.41 10.75 6.12
N ASN A 17 0.15 10.87 5.72
CA ASN A 17 -0.83 11.64 6.50
C ASN A 17 -1.49 10.81 7.61
N GLY A 18 -1.15 9.52 7.74
CA GLY A 18 -1.70 8.65 8.78
C GLY A 18 -3.21 8.38 8.67
N ASN A 19 -3.85 8.83 7.57
CA ASN A 19 -5.27 8.59 7.33
C ASN A 19 -5.46 7.17 6.78
N LEU A 20 -5.53 6.20 7.68
CA LEU A 20 -5.85 4.82 7.35
C LEU A 20 -7.37 4.68 7.23
N SER A 21 -7.82 4.38 6.01
CA SER A 21 -9.22 4.16 5.67
C SER A 21 -9.29 3.12 4.55
N ASP A 22 -10.47 2.53 4.32
CA ASP A 22 -10.66 1.58 3.23
C ASP A 22 -10.28 2.16 1.86
N ASP A 23 -10.58 3.45 1.59
CA ASP A 23 -10.15 4.16 0.37
C ASP A 23 -8.62 4.25 0.25
N THR A 24 -7.91 4.42 1.38
CA THR A 24 -6.43 4.42 1.38
C THR A 24 -5.89 3.05 0.98
N PHE A 25 -6.48 1.96 1.48
CA PHE A 25 -6.07 0.61 1.12
C PHE A 25 -6.38 0.28 -0.35
N GLU A 26 -7.56 0.65 -0.84
CA GLU A 26 -7.93 0.48 -2.26
C GLU A 26 -6.96 1.22 -3.20
N ARG A 27 -6.60 2.47 -2.86
CA ARG A 27 -5.60 3.24 -3.61
C ARG A 27 -4.22 2.58 -3.58
N ALA A 28 -3.83 1.98 -2.45
CA ALA A 28 -2.57 1.28 -2.32
C ALA A 28 -2.56 0.02 -3.20
N GLU A 29 -3.64 -0.75 -3.21
CA GLU A 29 -3.80 -1.93 -4.08
C GLU A 29 -3.70 -1.54 -5.56
N ASN A 30 -4.46 -0.52 -5.99
CA ASN A 30 -4.38 0.01 -7.35
C ASN A 30 -2.96 0.44 -7.76
N LEU A 31 -2.20 1.03 -6.82
CA LEU A 31 -0.81 1.43 -7.07
C LEU A 31 0.12 0.23 -7.25
N LEU A 32 -0.16 -0.90 -6.60
CA LEU A 32 0.60 -2.16 -6.75
C LEU A 32 0.24 -2.90 -8.04
N GLU A 33 -0.97 -2.72 -8.57
CA GLU A 33 -1.37 -3.25 -9.88
C GLU A 33 -0.63 -2.55 -11.04
N GLU A 34 -0.21 -1.30 -10.84
CA GLU A 34 0.64 -0.60 -11.81
C GLU A 34 2.06 -1.16 -11.93
N LEU A 35 2.51 -1.95 -10.95
CA LEU A 35 3.79 -2.66 -10.98
C LEU A 35 3.66 -4.00 -11.69
N ARG A 36 4.73 -4.40 -12.37
CA ARG A 36 4.82 -5.75 -12.96
C ARG A 36 4.69 -6.80 -11.86
N THR A 37 4.03 -7.91 -12.17
CA THR A 37 3.85 -9.04 -11.24
C THR A 37 5.18 -9.63 -10.74
N THR A 38 6.25 -9.52 -11.53
CA THR A 38 7.61 -9.96 -11.17
C THR A 38 8.43 -8.91 -10.42
N SER A 39 7.87 -7.74 -10.11
CA SER A 39 8.59 -6.68 -9.40
C SER A 39 8.83 -7.09 -7.94
N PRO A 40 10.09 -7.08 -7.46
CA PRO A 40 10.38 -7.32 -6.05
C PRO A 40 9.75 -6.25 -5.14
N LEU A 41 9.62 -5.02 -5.62
CA LEU A 41 8.97 -3.95 -4.87
C LEU A 41 7.49 -4.25 -4.64
N ARG A 42 6.79 -4.79 -5.65
CA ARG A 42 5.38 -5.17 -5.53
C ARG A 42 5.17 -6.17 -4.40
N HIS A 43 5.97 -7.23 -4.36
CA HIS A 43 5.88 -8.24 -3.29
C HIS A 43 6.12 -7.66 -1.90
N ARG A 44 7.13 -6.79 -1.77
CA ARG A 44 7.44 -6.14 -0.49
C ARG A 44 6.28 -5.28 0.00
N LEU A 45 5.80 -4.37 -0.85
CA LEU A 45 4.74 -3.43 -0.49
C LEU A 45 3.40 -4.14 -0.26
N GLN A 46 3.14 -5.25 -0.94
CA GLN A 46 1.96 -6.07 -0.70
C GLN A 46 1.96 -6.66 0.72
N GLY A 47 3.09 -7.20 1.18
CA GLY A 47 3.23 -7.67 2.57
C GLY A 47 3.08 -6.55 3.60
N GLU A 48 3.70 -5.38 3.34
CA GLU A 48 3.52 -4.20 4.19
C GLU A 48 2.04 -3.78 4.26
N LEU A 49 1.30 -3.84 3.14
CA LEU A 49 -0.12 -3.49 3.10
C LEU A 49 -0.97 -4.40 3.98
N GLU A 50 -0.73 -5.70 3.90
CA GLU A 50 -1.43 -6.71 4.68
C GLU A 50 -1.19 -6.51 6.18
N GLU A 51 0.05 -6.20 6.58
CA GLU A 51 0.36 -5.85 7.97
C GLU A 51 -0.36 -4.60 8.45
N VAL A 52 -0.34 -3.52 7.65
CA VAL A 52 -1.02 -2.26 8.00
C VAL A 52 -2.53 -2.46 8.08
N ARG A 53 -3.13 -3.22 7.15
CA ARG A 53 -4.56 -3.56 7.15
C ARG A 53 -4.94 -4.38 8.37
N SER A 54 -4.13 -5.39 8.72
CA SER A 54 -4.34 -6.23 9.91
C SER A 54 -4.32 -5.39 11.19
N ARG A 55 -3.34 -4.49 11.34
CA ARG A 55 -3.26 -3.58 12.50
C ARG A 55 -4.44 -2.61 12.56
N TYR A 56 -4.87 -2.08 11.42
CA TYR A 56 -6.04 -1.20 11.35
C TYR A 56 -7.32 -1.94 11.78
N GLN A 57 -7.52 -3.18 11.31
CA GLN A 57 -8.65 -4.01 11.73
C GLN A 57 -8.60 -4.36 13.22
N GLN A 58 -7.43 -4.66 13.76
CA GLN A 58 -7.25 -4.89 15.20
C GLN A 58 -7.60 -3.65 16.02
N GLN A 59 -7.20 -2.47 15.55
CA GLN A 59 -7.52 -1.19 16.21
C GLN A 59 -9.02 -0.87 16.18
N LEU A 60 -9.74 -1.25 15.12
CA LEU A 60 -11.20 -1.07 15.04
C LEU A 60 -11.99 -2.02 15.95
N GLN A 61 -11.40 -3.16 16.34
CA GLN A 61 -12.04 -4.17 17.19
C GLN A 61 -11.74 -3.98 18.69
N ALA A 62 -10.85 -3.03 19.04
CA ALA A 62 -10.44 -2.72 20.41
C ALA A 62 -11.21 -1.52 20.98
#